data_AF-A0A2V7JBK7-F1
#
_entry.id   AF-A0A2V7JBK7-F1
#
_cell.length_a   1.000
_cell.length_b   1.000
_cell.length_c   1.000
_cell.angle_alpha   90.00
_cell.angle_beta   90.00
_cell.angle_gamma   90.00
#
_symmetry.space_group_name_H-M   'P 1'
#
loop_
_entity.id
_entity.type
_entity.pdbx_description
1 polymer ?
#
loop_
_entity_poly.entity_id
_entity_poly.type
_entity_poly.pdbx_seq_one_letter_code
_entity_poly.pdbx_strand_id
1 'polypeptide(L)'
;MKALVILVALGVGLVAVATALGGEPAAIGGGIAVLAQLWAVVLLRPKLRAPNPEFMARWLGGIGIRFLGVGIVLIVSRTVPALLGYVGVLLPLLFLETRFLR
;
A
#
# COMPACT_ATOMS: atom_id res chain seq x y z
N MET A 1 5.08 1.30 16.77
CA MET A 1 4.86 -0.14 16.52
C MET A 1 3.38 -0.48 16.41
N LYS A 2 2.52 -0.04 17.34
CA LYS A 2 1.05 -0.24 17.28
C LYS A 2 0.42 0.11 15.92
N ALA A 3 0.73 1.28 15.34
CA ALA A 3 0.20 1.68 14.03
C ALA A 3 0.62 0.74 12.87
N LEU A 4 1.86 0.24 12.89
CA LEU A 4 2.35 -0.74 11.90
C LEU A 4 1.62 -2.06 12.02
N VAL A 5 1.39 -2.55 13.24
CA VAL A 5 0.64 -3.78 13.49
C VAL A 5 -0.80 -3.65 12.99
N ILE A 6 -1.46 -2.52 13.24
CA ILE A 6 -2.82 -2.26 12.74
C ILE A 6 -2.84 -2.24 11.22
N LEU A 7 -1.86 -1.58 10.60
CA LEU A 7 -1.75 -1.49 9.14
C LEU A 7 -1.54 -2.86 8.49
N VAL A 8 -0.69 -3.70 9.10
CA VAL A 8 -0.50 -5.10 8.65
C VAL A 8 -1.77 -5.92 8.85
N ALA A 9 -2.40 -5.86 10.03
CA ALA A 9 -3.61 -6.63 10.32
C ALA A 9 -4.76 -6.26 9.36
N LEU A 10 -4.98 -4.96 9.14
CA LEU A 10 -5.96 -4.49 8.17
C LEU A 10 -5.58 -4.91 6.76
N GLY A 11 -4.30 -4.77 6.37
CA GLY A 11 -3.81 -5.20 5.06
C GLY A 11 -4.10 -6.67 4.79
N VAL A 12 -3.79 -7.55 5.75
CA VAL A 12 -4.08 -8.99 5.66
C VAL A 12 -5.58 -9.25 5.52
N GLY A 13 -6.41 -8.58 6.33
CA GLY A 13 -7.87 -8.70 6.24
C GLY A 13 -8.42 -8.27 4.88
N LEU A 14 -7.94 -7.14 4.35
CA LEU A 14 -8.35 -6.65 3.03
C LEU A 14 -7.90 -7.57 1.90
N VAL A 15 -6.69 -8.12 1.98
CA VAL A 15 -6.21 -9.12 1.02
C VAL A 15 -7.10 -10.36 1.04
N ALA A 16 -7.45 -10.87 2.22
CA ALA A 16 -8.33 -12.03 2.33
C ALA A 16 -9.70 -11.78 1.68
N VAL A 17 -10.29 -10.59 1.89
CA VAL A 17 -11.54 -10.19 1.24
C VAL A 17 -11.36 -10.09 -0.28
N ALA A 18 -10.29 -9.47 -0.76
CA ALA A 18 -10.01 -9.37 -2.19
C ALA A 18 -9.83 -10.76 -2.82
N THR A 19 -9.12 -11.68 -2.16
CA THR A 19 -8.95 -13.06 -2.59
C THR A 19 -10.29 -13.80 -2.66
N ALA A 20 -11.16 -13.62 -1.68
CA ALA A 20 -12.48 -14.25 -1.68
C ALA A 20 -13.35 -13.80 -2.86
N LEU A 21 -13.19 -12.56 -3.33
CA LEU A 21 -13.97 -11.98 -4.42
C LEU A 21 -13.36 -12.19 -5.81
N GLY A 22 -12.03 -12.17 -5.91
CA GLY A 22 -11.30 -12.13 -7.19
C GLY A 22 -10.25 -13.24 -7.36
N GLY A 23 -10.20 -14.21 -6.43
CA GLY A 23 -9.31 -15.36 -6.48
C GLY A 23 -7.83 -15.00 -6.30
N GLU A 24 -6.97 -15.91 -6.76
CA GLU A 24 -5.51 -15.78 -6.70
C GLU A 24 -4.99 -14.46 -7.32
N PRO A 25 -5.48 -13.99 -8.49
CA PRO A 25 -4.95 -12.74 -9.04
C PRO A 25 -5.20 -11.54 -8.13
N ALA A 26 -6.39 -11.46 -7.50
CA ALA A 26 -6.68 -10.41 -6.53
C ALA A 26 -5.82 -10.53 -5.26
N ALA A 27 -5.46 -11.75 -4.84
CA ALA A 27 -4.50 -11.98 -3.76
C ALA A 27 -3.12 -11.41 -4.08
N ILE A 28 -2.62 -11.64 -5.30
CA ILE A 28 -1.32 -11.11 -5.78
C ILE A 28 -1.36 -9.58 -5.76
N GLY A 29 -2.39 -8.99 -6.37
CA GLY A 29 -2.56 -7.54 -6.40
C GLY A 29 -2.62 -6.92 -5.01
N GLY A 30 -3.47 -7.46 -4.15
CA GLY A 30 -3.62 -7.00 -2.78
C GLY A 30 -2.34 -7.15 -1.95
N GLY A 31 -1.64 -8.27 -2.08
CA GLY A 31 -0.37 -8.51 -1.39
C GLY A 31 0.70 -7.49 -1.79
N ILE A 32 0.82 -7.19 -3.09
CA ILE A 32 1.74 -6.15 -3.58
C ILE A 32 1.36 -4.77 -3.03
N ALA A 33 0.07 -4.45 -2.92
CA ALA A 33 -0.39 -3.20 -2.30
C ALA A 33 0.03 -3.07 -0.83
N VAL A 34 -0.10 -4.15 -0.04
CA VAL A 34 0.34 -4.16 1.37
C VAL A 34 1.84 -3.90 1.46
N LEU A 35 2.65 -4.59 0.64
CA LEU A 35 4.10 -4.41 0.62
C LEU A 35 4.48 -2.99 0.23
N ALA A 36 3.92 -2.46 -0.86
CA ALA A 36 4.17 -1.09 -1.32
C ALA A 36 3.82 -0.07 -0.23
N GLN A 37 2.70 -0.26 0.46
CA GLN A 37 2.27 0.62 1.52
C GLN A 37 3.19 0.57 2.74
N LEU A 38 3.63 -0.63 3.15
CA LEU A 38 4.58 -0.77 4.27
C LEU A 38 5.90 -0.07 3.96
N TRP A 39 6.44 -0.25 2.76
CA TRP A 39 7.66 0.42 2.33
C TRP A 39 7.50 1.94 2.26
N ALA A 40 6.36 2.44 1.78
CA ALA A 40 6.07 3.87 1.78
C ALA A 40 6.01 4.45 3.21
N VAL A 41 5.38 3.75 4.16
CA VAL A 41 5.35 4.16 5.56
C VAL A 41 6.75 4.15 6.18
N VAL A 42 7.56 3.11 5.92
CA VAL A 42 8.95 3.04 6.39
C VAL A 42 9.78 4.21 5.86
N LEU A 43 9.57 4.59 4.59
CA LEU A 43 10.25 5.72 3.97
C LEU A 43 9.84 7.07 4.58
N LEU A 44 8.55 7.25 4.87
CA LEU A 44 7.98 8.53 5.30
C LEU A 44 8.15 8.78 6.80
N ARG A 45 8.02 7.73 7.62
CA ARG A 45 7.97 7.79 9.09
C ARG A 45 9.12 8.57 9.76
N PRO A 46 10.39 8.48 9.32
CA PRO A 46 11.48 9.20 9.98
C PRO A 46 11.40 10.73 9.85
N LYS A 47 10.66 11.24 8.86
CA LYS A 47 10.69 12.66 8.45
C LYS A 47 9.30 13.31 8.45
N LEU A 48 8.36 12.78 9.23
CA LEU A 48 7.00 13.33 9.35
C LEU A 48 6.92 14.76 9.88
N ARG A 49 7.91 15.18 10.67
CA ARG A 49 8.01 16.53 11.24
C ARG A 49 9.18 17.32 10.67
N ALA A 50 9.76 16.86 9.57
CA ALA A 50 10.87 17.53 8.91
C ALA A 50 10.39 18.80 8.19
N PRO A 51 11.30 19.72 7.83
CA PRO A 51 10.97 20.83 6.95
C PRO A 51 10.29 20.34 5.66
N ASN A 52 9.36 21.14 5.14
CA ASN A 52 8.50 20.74 4.02
C ASN A 52 9.24 20.14 2.80
N PRO A 53 10.42 20.64 2.38
CA PRO A 53 11.15 20.02 1.26
C PRO A 53 11.60 18.58 1.53
N GLU A 54 12.07 18.28 2.75
CA GLU A 54 12.50 16.92 3.13
C GLU A 54 11.31 15.98 3.23
N PHE A 55 10.20 16.47 3.79
CA PHE A 55 8.95 15.71 3.86
C PHE A 55 8.40 15.42 2.46
N MET A 56 8.37 16.40 1.57
CA MET A 56 7.93 16.23 0.18
C MET A 56 8.78 15.24 -0.61
N ALA A 57 10.10 15.26 -0.45
CA ALA A 57 10.97 14.28 -1.12
C ALA A 57 10.61 12.83 -0.73
N ARG A 58 10.34 12.58 0.56
CA ARG A 58 9.93 11.26 1.06
C ARG A 58 8.51 10.89 0.66
N TRP A 59 7.60 11.87 0.66
CA TRP A 59 6.23 11.69 0.21
C TRP A 59 6.15 11.31 -1.27
N LEU A 60 6.87 12.03 -2.14
CA LEU A 60 7.03 11.71 -3.56
C LEU A 60 7.67 10.33 -3.75
N GLY A 61 8.67 9.98 -2.94
CA GLY A 61 9.24 8.63 -2.95
C GLY A 61 8.20 7.55 -2.61
N GLY A 62 7.31 7.83 -1.64
CA GLY A 62 6.19 6.94 -1.31
C GLY A 62 5.18 6.80 -2.46
N ILE A 63 4.94 7.85 -3.24
CA ILE A 63 4.14 7.77 -4.47
C ILE A 63 4.84 6.88 -5.50
N GLY A 64 6.15 7.08 -5.68
CA GLY A 64 6.97 6.25 -6.58
C GLY A 64 6.87 4.76 -6.24
N ILE A 65 6.99 4.39 -4.96
CA ILE A 65 6.85 3.00 -4.50
C ILE A 65 5.50 2.40 -4.91
N ARG A 66 4.41 3.18 -4.82
CA ARG A 66 3.07 2.72 -5.19
C ARG A 66 2.91 2.57 -6.70
N PHE A 67 3.52 3.43 -7.50
CA PHE A 67 3.54 3.23 -8.96
C PHE A 67 4.39 2.03 -9.36
N LEU A 68 5.52 1.80 -8.69
CA LEU A 68 6.29 0.58 -8.88
C LEU A 68 5.46 -0.67 -8.54
N GLY A 69 4.66 -0.62 -7.48
CA GLY A 69 3.69 -1.66 -7.15
C GLY A 69 2.73 -1.98 -8.30
N VAL A 70 2.16 -0.96 -8.95
CA VAL A 70 1.33 -1.15 -10.15
C VAL A 70 2.12 -1.83 -11.27
N GLY A 71 3.35 -1.38 -11.52
CA GLY A 71 4.24 -1.99 -12.52
C GLY A 71 4.50 -3.48 -12.23
N ILE A 72 4.75 -3.84 -10.98
CA ILE A 72 4.96 -5.23 -10.55
C ILE A 72 3.70 -6.05 -10.79
N VAL A 73 2.52 -5.53 -10.43
CA VAL A 73 1.24 -6.21 -10.71
C VAL A 73 1.10 -6.48 -12.20
N LEU A 74 1.37 -5.48 -13.06
CA LEU A 74 1.30 -5.65 -14.52
C LEU A 74 2.36 -6.60 -15.10
N ILE A 75 3.47 -6.84 -14.40
CA ILE A 75 4.45 -7.83 -14.82
C ILE A 75 4.01 -9.24 -14.40
N VAL A 76 3.52 -9.39 -13.17
CA VAL A 76 3.21 -10.68 -12.54
C VAL A 76 1.81 -11.19 -12.94
N SER A 77 0.81 -10.31 -12.97
CA SER A 77 -0.58 -10.65 -13.27
C SER A 77 -1.28 -9.49 -14.00
N ARG A 78 -1.37 -9.62 -15.33
CA ARG A 78 -2.02 -8.63 -16.22
C ARG A 78 -3.54 -8.72 -16.24
N THR A 79 -4.13 -9.08 -15.11
CA THR A 79 -5.56 -9.36 -15.00
C THR A 79 -6.28 -8.23 -14.27
N VAL A 80 -7.54 -8.01 -14.65
CA VAL A 80 -8.38 -7.01 -13.99
C VAL A 80 -8.55 -7.31 -12.49
N PRO A 81 -8.78 -8.58 -12.04
CA PRO A 81 -8.88 -8.86 -10.62
C PRO A 81 -7.59 -8.54 -9.83
N ALA A 82 -6.40 -8.70 -10.42
CA ALA A 82 -5.16 -8.30 -9.77
C ALA A 82 -5.05 -6.78 -9.61
N LEU A 83 -5.39 -6.01 -10.64
CA LEU A 83 -5.41 -4.54 -10.56
C LEU A 83 -6.44 -4.05 -9.55
N LEU A 84 -7.64 -4.64 -9.53
CA LEU A 84 -8.68 -4.32 -8.55
C LEU A 84 -8.29 -4.73 -7.13
N GLY A 85 -7.62 -5.87 -6.95
CA GLY A 85 -7.06 -6.27 -5.66
C GLY A 85 -6.02 -5.28 -5.16
N TYR A 86 -5.13 -4.81 -6.04
CA TYR A 86 -4.15 -3.79 -5.70
C TYR A 86 -4.80 -2.47 -5.27
N VAL A 87 -5.68 -1.90 -6.09
CA VAL A 87 -6.33 -0.62 -5.81
C VAL A 87 -7.26 -0.73 -4.60
N GLY A 88 -8.06 -1.80 -4.52
CA GLY A 88 -9.03 -2.04 -3.46
C GLY A 88 -8.39 -2.23 -2.08
N VAL A 89 -7.18 -2.78 -2.02
CA VAL A 89 -6.41 -2.89 -0.76
C VAL A 89 -5.64 -1.60 -0.47
N LEU A 90 -5.05 -0.96 -1.48
CA LEU A 90 -4.22 0.24 -1.29
C LEU A 90 -5.03 1.43 -0.77
N LEU A 91 -6.23 1.68 -1.32
CA LEU A 91 -7.04 2.85 -1.00
C LEU A 91 -7.43 2.93 0.49
N PRO A 92 -7.97 1.88 1.13
CA PRO A 92 -8.25 1.91 2.57
C PRO A 92 -6.99 2.11 3.43
N LEU A 93 -5.86 1.51 3.03
CA LEU A 93 -4.61 1.63 3.77
C LEU A 93 -4.03 3.05 3.69
N LEU A 94 -4.17 3.72 2.55
CA LEU A 94 -3.83 5.14 2.38
C LEU A 94 -4.66 6.03 3.32
N PHE A 95 -5.96 5.78 3.40
CA PHE A 95 -6.82 6.54 4.31
C PHE A 95 -6.39 6.37 5.77
N LEU A 96 -6.08 5.14 6.17
CA LEU A 96 -5.59 4.85 7.51
C LEU A 96 -4.22 5.51 7.79
N GLU A 97 -3.31 5.53 6.81
CA GLU A 97 -2.05 6.25 6.90
C GLU A 97 -2.30 7.74 7.21
N THR A 98 -3.18 8.42 6.47
CA THR A 98 -3.46 9.84 6.73
C THR A 98 -4.01 10.12 8.13
N ARG A 99 -4.71 9.15 8.75
CA ARG A 99 -5.20 9.24 10.13
C ARG A 99 -4.08 9.06 11.15
N PHE A 100 -3.09 8.20 10.86
CA PHE A 100 -1.93 7.98 11.72
C PHE A 100 -0.85 9.05 11.61
N LEU A 101 -0.85 9.83 10.52
CA LEU A 101 0.08 10.93 10.30
C LEU A 101 -0.37 12.26 10.95
N ARG A 102 -1.62 12.35 11.42
CA ARG A 102 -2.11 13.44 12.30
C ARG A 102 -1.66 13.17 13.74
#